data_AF-A0A2S1SLZ4-F1
#
_entry.id   AF-A0A2S1SLZ4-F1
#
_cell.length_a   1.000
_cell.length_b   1.000
_cell.length_c   1.000
_cell.angle_alpha   90.00
_cell.angle_beta   90.00
_cell.angle_gamma   90.00
#
_symmetry.space_group_name_H-M   'P 1'
#
loop_
_entity.id
_entity.type
_entity.pdbx_description
1 polymer ?
#
loop_
_entity_poly.entity_id
_entity_poly.type
_entity_poly.pdbx_seq_one_letter_code
_entity_poly.pdbx_strand_id
1 'polypeptide(L)'
;MTSPDHDPARRRLLGSALAMAATGALASCAPGSVSRPGRPRTVPDPVAYLRTSWSADPFARCSYSYLAPSGLGARARAVLAAPVAERLFFAGEATSSEAPATTHGALESGRRAAAQVTDVAEEGERVAIVGSGFAGIGCARALVDEGYRVTVLEGRDRVGGRVWTRRIAGAPAEMGASWIHGSSGNVLTGILEHTGDPRHTFDYDNSTGGNDEAMRELARYERKLDDVEDPDEATVASVTPQRPSAALRTALTINYPLEYAAEPRQLSVTATLEGRSPEGPDLLLPLGYDRLLAHIRGDIPVRTRQVVTGIRYGPEGVTVALRDGSTVRADRVVVTVPIGVLKASAIDFEPALPDGKQEAVRALGAGLLDKLWLAFPRPFWDEDADVIEWFDPDDPGLWSWWVNGYKAFGEPVLLGLNGGDHARRLAGAGDEECVAGAMRALHRMHR
;
A
#
# COMPACT_ATOMS: atom_id res chain seq x y z
N MET A 1 -27.84 8.97 -25.52
CA MET A 1 -26.37 9.01 -25.49
C MET A 1 -25.94 7.77 -24.74
N THR A 2 -25.35 6.85 -25.47
CA THR A 2 -24.91 5.52 -25.03
C THR A 2 -23.78 5.66 -24.00
N SER A 3 -23.97 5.00 -22.85
CA SER A 3 -22.96 4.83 -21.81
C SER A 3 -21.75 4.06 -22.37
N PRO A 4 -20.50 4.42 -22.04
CA PRO A 4 -19.38 3.57 -22.38
C PRO A 4 -19.44 2.30 -21.54
N ASP A 5 -19.35 1.15 -22.19
CA ASP A 5 -19.15 -0.16 -21.56
C ASP A 5 -17.88 -0.11 -20.70
N HIS A 6 -18.06 -0.03 -19.38
CA HIS A 6 -16.99 -0.25 -18.42
C HIS A 6 -17.05 -1.73 -18.04
N ASP A 7 -16.11 -2.52 -18.54
CA ASP A 7 -15.82 -3.82 -17.93
C ASP A 7 -15.35 -3.52 -16.49
N PRO A 8 -16.04 -3.99 -15.43
CA PRO A 8 -15.64 -3.72 -14.06
C PRO A 8 -14.43 -4.58 -13.72
N ALA A 9 -13.26 -4.16 -14.19
CA ALA A 9 -12.02 -4.85 -13.92
C ALA A 9 -11.63 -4.64 -12.43
N ARG A 10 -11.81 -5.70 -11.63
CA ARG A 10 -11.46 -5.73 -10.20
C ARG A 10 -10.00 -5.39 -10.00
N ARG A 11 -9.73 -4.48 -9.07
CA ARG A 11 -8.37 -4.09 -8.75
C ARG A 11 -7.64 -5.19 -7.98
N ARG A 12 -6.48 -5.60 -8.49
CA ARG A 12 -5.52 -6.52 -7.84
C ARG A 12 -4.13 -5.92 -7.88
N LEU A 13 -3.51 -5.76 -6.71
CA LEU A 13 -2.14 -5.30 -6.51
C LEU A 13 -1.18 -6.46 -6.35
N LEU A 14 -1.57 -7.47 -5.59
CA LEU A 14 -0.85 -8.74 -5.47
C LEU A 14 -1.59 -9.73 -6.38
N GLY A 15 -1.08 -9.89 -7.59
CA GLY A 15 -1.59 -10.89 -8.50
C GLY A 15 -1.44 -12.27 -7.90
N SER A 16 -2.52 -13.03 -7.79
CA SER A 16 -2.47 -14.48 -7.84
C SER A 16 -3.13 -14.87 -9.16
N ALA A 17 -2.37 -15.56 -10.01
CA ALA A 17 -2.71 -15.98 -11.37
C ALA A 17 -4.18 -16.40 -11.53
N LEU A 18 -5.06 -15.50 -11.97
CA LEU A 18 -6.36 -15.82 -12.59
C LEU A 18 -7.07 -14.56 -13.11
N ALA A 19 -6.35 -13.78 -13.92
CA ALA A 19 -6.95 -12.82 -14.85
C ALA A 19 -6.57 -13.19 -16.29
N MET A 20 -7.01 -14.36 -16.76
CA MET A 20 -6.99 -14.74 -18.18
C MET A 20 -8.41 -15.15 -18.59
N ALA A 21 -9.17 -14.18 -19.09
CA ALA A 21 -10.34 -14.45 -19.90
C ALA A 21 -9.87 -14.98 -21.27
N ALA A 22 -10.56 -16.03 -21.72
CA ALA A 22 -10.26 -16.77 -22.93
C ALA A 22 -10.15 -15.88 -24.19
N THR A 23 -8.98 -15.83 -24.80
CA THR A 23 -8.86 -15.69 -26.26
C THR A 23 -7.75 -16.61 -26.76
N GLY A 24 -8.11 -17.48 -27.69
CA GLY A 24 -7.28 -18.60 -28.13
C GLY A 24 -6.03 -18.16 -28.90
N ALA A 25 -4.89 -18.67 -28.46
CA ALA A 25 -3.78 -19.02 -29.33
C ALA A 25 -3.24 -20.37 -28.87
N LEU A 26 -3.46 -21.41 -29.67
CA LEU A 26 -2.85 -22.73 -29.50
C LEU A 26 -1.34 -22.59 -29.70
N ALA A 27 -0.60 -22.36 -28.61
CA ALA A 27 0.85 -22.51 -28.59
C ALA A 27 1.19 -23.92 -28.10
N SER A 28 1.79 -24.69 -28.98
CA SER A 28 2.33 -26.04 -28.79
C SER A 28 3.04 -26.20 -27.44
N CYS A 29 2.54 -27.09 -26.58
CA CYS A 29 3.20 -27.53 -25.36
C CYS A 29 4.57 -28.15 -25.67
N ALA A 30 5.66 -27.48 -25.29
CA ALA A 30 6.91 -28.17 -25.00
C ALA A 30 6.80 -28.74 -23.57
N PRO A 31 7.22 -30.00 -23.32
CA PRO A 31 7.18 -30.55 -21.97
C PRO A 31 8.09 -29.71 -21.06
N GLY A 32 7.48 -29.06 -20.07
CA GLY A 32 8.19 -28.35 -19.01
C GLY A 32 9.17 -29.29 -18.33
N SER A 33 10.40 -28.84 -18.14
CA SER A 33 11.39 -29.55 -17.34
C SER A 33 10.88 -29.62 -15.91
N VAL A 34 10.47 -30.80 -15.49
CA VAL A 34 10.24 -31.11 -14.07
C VAL A 34 11.58 -30.93 -13.35
N SER A 35 11.70 -29.89 -12.54
CA SER A 35 12.85 -29.74 -11.65
C SER A 35 12.90 -30.96 -10.71
N ARG A 36 14.04 -31.66 -10.69
CA ARG A 36 14.23 -32.77 -9.74
C ARG A 36 14.16 -32.18 -8.32
N PRO A 37 13.47 -32.81 -7.35
CA PRO A 37 13.56 -32.38 -5.97
C PRO A 37 15.02 -32.54 -5.53
N GLY A 38 15.68 -31.41 -5.28
CA GLY A 38 16.98 -31.39 -4.62
C GLY A 38 16.85 -32.05 -3.24
N ARG A 39 17.95 -32.63 -2.73
CA ARG A 39 18.01 -33.14 -1.35
C ARG A 39 17.40 -32.11 -0.38
N PRO A 40 16.66 -32.53 0.67
CA PRO A 40 16.15 -31.61 1.68
C PRO A 40 17.35 -30.83 2.25
N ARG A 41 17.43 -29.55 1.88
CA ARG A 41 18.42 -28.64 2.43
C ARG A 41 17.88 -28.26 3.81
N THR A 42 18.66 -28.56 4.85
CA THR A 42 18.40 -28.02 6.18
C THR A 42 18.25 -26.51 6.09
N VAL A 43 17.11 -25.98 6.52
CA VAL A 43 16.83 -24.54 6.61
C VAL A 43 17.77 -23.95 7.68
N PRO A 44 18.74 -23.11 7.31
CA PRO A 44 19.65 -22.47 8.26
C PRO A 44 18.93 -21.37 9.06
N ASP A 45 19.49 -21.03 10.21
CA ASP A 45 19.02 -19.85 10.96
C ASP A 45 19.32 -18.55 10.19
N PRO A 46 18.46 -17.53 10.31
CA PRO A 46 18.70 -16.23 9.70
C PRO A 46 19.87 -15.51 10.39
N VAL A 47 20.70 -14.83 9.61
CA VAL A 47 21.84 -14.03 10.11
C VAL A 47 21.44 -12.59 10.46
N ALA A 48 20.32 -12.12 9.93
CA ALA A 48 19.73 -10.82 10.24
C ALA A 48 18.23 -10.83 9.93
N TYR A 49 17.50 -9.91 10.55
CA TYR A 49 16.09 -9.68 10.24
C TYR A 49 15.73 -8.20 10.35
N LEU A 50 14.66 -7.79 9.66
CA LEU A 50 14.01 -6.49 9.82
C LEU A 50 12.51 -6.69 9.82
N ARG A 51 11.79 -6.05 10.75
CA ARG A 51 10.32 -6.12 10.78
C ARG A 51 9.66 -4.75 10.78
N THR A 52 8.41 -4.71 10.33
CA THR A 52 7.55 -3.54 10.45
C THR A 52 6.55 -3.70 11.59
N SER A 53 6.03 -2.57 12.07
CA SER A 53 4.90 -2.51 13.00
C SER A 53 4.15 -1.21 12.75
N TRP A 54 3.47 -1.12 11.61
CA TRP A 54 2.87 0.14 11.14
C TRP A 54 1.70 0.61 12.03
N SER A 55 1.05 -0.29 12.74
CA SER A 55 -0.03 0.03 13.69
C SER A 55 0.49 0.74 14.95
N ALA A 56 1.69 0.40 15.42
CA ALA A 56 2.33 1.04 16.57
C ALA A 56 2.99 2.38 16.23
N ASP A 57 3.19 2.66 14.94
CA ASP A 57 3.80 3.89 14.47
C ASP A 57 2.84 5.08 14.60
N PRO A 58 3.15 6.11 15.43
CA PRO A 58 2.23 7.22 15.68
C PRO A 58 1.98 8.12 14.46
N PHE A 59 2.84 8.06 13.45
CA PHE A 59 2.74 8.86 12.22
C PHE A 59 2.17 8.08 11.03
N ALA A 60 1.79 6.81 11.22
CA ALA A 60 1.11 6.00 10.23
C ALA A 60 -0.18 5.37 10.77
N ARG A 61 -0.08 4.62 11.87
CA ARG A 61 -1.16 3.87 12.55
C ARG A 61 -1.87 2.82 11.70
N CYS A 62 -1.50 2.68 10.44
CA CYS A 62 -1.98 1.72 9.47
C CYS A 62 -0.98 1.63 8.30
N SER A 63 -1.09 0.60 7.48
CA SER A 63 -0.32 0.48 6.24
C SER A 63 -1.15 0.87 5.01
N TYR A 64 -2.45 0.54 4.96
CA TYR A 64 -3.34 0.74 3.81
C TYR A 64 -4.62 1.50 4.25
N SER A 65 -5.28 2.15 3.30
CA SER A 65 -6.67 2.60 3.45
C SER A 65 -7.61 1.74 2.60
N TYR A 66 -8.83 1.50 3.06
CA TYR A 66 -9.84 0.72 2.33
C TYR A 66 -11.24 1.31 2.54
N LEU A 67 -12.20 0.96 1.68
CA LEU A 67 -13.61 1.30 1.91
C LEU A 67 -14.25 0.32 2.91
N ALA A 68 -14.71 0.83 4.04
CA ALA A 68 -15.47 0.06 5.02
C ALA A 68 -16.98 0.12 4.68
N PRO A 69 -17.79 -0.87 5.10
CA PRO A 69 -19.25 -0.85 4.90
C PRO A 69 -19.86 0.33 5.67
N SER A 70 -20.15 1.42 4.96
CA SER A 70 -20.50 2.71 5.58
C SER A 70 -21.55 3.51 4.82
N GLY A 71 -22.06 2.99 3.68
CA GLY A 71 -23.02 3.67 2.80
C GLY A 71 -22.45 4.86 2.01
N LEU A 72 -21.33 5.45 2.45
CA LEU A 72 -20.62 6.50 1.71
C LEU A 72 -19.89 5.96 0.46
N GLY A 73 -19.45 4.71 0.50
CA GLY A 73 -18.85 4.04 -0.65
C GLY A 73 -17.67 4.79 -1.27
N ALA A 74 -17.59 4.75 -2.60
CA ALA A 74 -16.57 5.44 -3.39
C ALA A 74 -16.52 6.97 -3.12
N ARG A 75 -17.62 7.58 -2.66
CA ARG A 75 -17.67 9.03 -2.36
C ARG A 75 -16.82 9.40 -1.15
N ALA A 76 -16.54 8.46 -0.23
CA ALA A 76 -15.75 8.74 0.97
C ALA A 76 -14.39 9.36 0.61
N ARG A 77 -13.70 8.86 -0.43
CA ARG A 77 -12.40 9.37 -0.88
C ARG A 77 -12.51 10.76 -1.47
N ALA A 78 -13.55 11.03 -2.26
CA ALA A 78 -13.81 12.34 -2.86
C ALA A 78 -14.13 13.40 -1.80
N VAL A 79 -14.96 13.06 -0.81
CA VAL A 79 -15.27 13.96 0.32
C VAL A 79 -14.03 14.23 1.17
N LEU A 80 -13.19 13.21 1.39
CA LEU A 80 -11.91 13.41 2.08
C LEU A 80 -10.97 14.31 1.26
N ALA A 81 -10.94 14.17 -0.07
CA ALA A 81 -10.11 14.97 -0.97
C ALA A 81 -10.51 16.45 -1.08
N ALA A 82 -11.80 16.76 -0.86
CA ALA A 82 -12.32 18.11 -1.11
C ALA A 82 -11.63 19.18 -0.24
N PRO A 83 -11.30 20.36 -0.79
CA PRO A 83 -10.73 21.45 -0.02
C PRO A 83 -11.74 22.03 0.99
N VAL A 84 -11.25 22.70 2.03
CA VAL A 84 -12.07 23.39 3.02
C VAL A 84 -11.68 24.86 3.07
N ALA A 85 -12.69 25.71 2.88
CA ALA A 85 -12.59 27.17 3.00
C ALA A 85 -11.46 27.78 2.17
N GLU A 86 -11.05 27.17 1.05
CA GLU A 86 -9.92 27.62 0.21
C GLU A 86 -8.59 27.78 0.97
N ARG A 87 -8.48 27.13 2.14
CA ARG A 87 -7.31 27.20 3.05
C ARG A 87 -6.73 25.84 3.35
N LEU A 88 -7.56 24.80 3.51
CA LEU A 88 -7.13 23.44 3.77
C LEU A 88 -7.32 22.56 2.55
N PHE A 89 -6.29 21.79 2.19
CA PHE A 89 -6.31 20.84 1.10
C PHE A 89 -5.86 19.47 1.60
N PHE A 90 -6.29 18.40 0.94
CA PHE A 90 -6.02 17.03 1.40
C PHE A 90 -5.45 16.18 0.26
N ALA A 91 -4.36 15.47 0.56
CA ALA A 91 -3.73 14.52 -0.35
C ALA A 91 -3.27 13.28 0.39
N GLY A 92 -2.93 12.23 -0.37
CA GLY A 92 -2.60 10.91 0.15
C GLY A 92 -3.43 9.85 -0.55
N GLU A 93 -2.96 8.60 -0.55
CA GLU A 93 -3.65 7.48 -1.21
C GLU A 93 -5.10 7.29 -0.71
N ALA A 94 -5.40 7.66 0.54
CA ALA A 94 -6.74 7.64 1.10
C ALA A 94 -7.74 8.55 0.36
N THR A 95 -7.23 9.53 -0.39
CA THR A 95 -8.00 10.51 -1.15
C THR A 95 -8.09 10.19 -2.65
N SER A 96 -7.54 9.05 -3.10
CA SER A 96 -7.51 8.64 -4.50
C SER A 96 -8.51 7.51 -4.75
N SER A 97 -9.53 7.76 -5.58
CA SER A 97 -10.43 6.71 -6.09
C SER A 97 -9.76 5.85 -7.14
N GLU A 98 -8.83 6.41 -7.91
CA GLU A 98 -8.19 5.77 -9.06
C GLU A 98 -7.07 4.81 -8.67
N ALA A 99 -6.36 5.11 -7.59
CA ALA A 99 -5.20 4.33 -7.16
C ALA A 99 -5.04 4.31 -5.62
N PRO A 100 -6.08 3.91 -4.86
CA PRO A 100 -6.00 3.92 -3.41
C PRO A 100 -4.92 2.98 -2.87
N ALA A 101 -4.42 3.14 -1.65
CA ALA A 101 -3.38 2.29 -1.08
C ALA A 101 -2.06 2.15 -1.88
N THR A 102 -1.83 2.95 -2.93
CA THR A 102 -0.59 2.89 -3.74
C THR A 102 0.29 4.13 -3.57
N THR A 103 1.58 3.96 -3.86
CA THR A 103 2.54 5.08 -3.88
C THR A 103 2.26 6.06 -5.01
N HIS A 104 1.86 5.58 -6.20
CA HIS A 104 1.56 6.46 -7.33
C HIS A 104 0.26 7.24 -7.08
N GLY A 105 -0.78 6.63 -6.51
CA GLY A 105 -1.99 7.34 -6.10
C GLY A 105 -1.72 8.40 -5.02
N ALA A 106 -0.75 8.15 -4.12
CA ALA A 106 -0.27 9.20 -3.21
C ALA A 106 0.39 10.36 -3.97
N LEU A 107 1.33 10.08 -4.89
CA LEU A 107 1.99 11.11 -5.70
C LEU A 107 1.00 11.95 -6.53
N GLU A 108 0.10 11.28 -7.25
CA GLU A 108 -0.92 11.90 -8.09
C GLU A 108 -1.89 12.76 -7.26
N SER A 109 -2.35 12.26 -6.11
CA SER A 109 -3.20 13.06 -5.21
C SER A 109 -2.48 14.30 -4.65
N GLY A 110 -1.15 14.22 -4.46
CA GLY A 110 -0.32 15.37 -4.11
C GLY A 110 -0.30 16.44 -5.19
N ARG A 111 -0.10 16.02 -6.45
CA ARG A 111 -0.17 16.92 -7.62
C ARG A 111 -1.55 17.52 -7.82
N ARG A 112 -2.61 16.73 -7.61
CA ARG A 112 -4.00 17.22 -7.60
C ARG A 112 -4.20 18.31 -6.55
N ALA A 113 -3.74 18.10 -5.31
CA ALA A 113 -3.88 19.10 -4.25
C ALA A 113 -3.07 20.37 -4.54
N ALA A 114 -1.90 20.26 -5.20
CA ALA A 114 -1.17 21.42 -5.69
C ALA A 114 -1.99 22.21 -6.72
N ALA A 115 -2.60 21.55 -7.70
CA ALA A 115 -3.48 22.22 -8.67
C ALA A 115 -4.66 22.92 -7.99
N GLN A 116 -5.33 22.27 -7.03
CA GLN A 116 -6.41 22.88 -6.26
C GLN A 116 -5.95 24.12 -5.46
N VAL A 117 -4.70 24.12 -4.98
CA VAL A 117 -4.11 25.30 -4.35
C VAL A 117 -3.92 26.40 -5.40
N THR A 118 -3.30 26.09 -6.53
CA THR A 118 -3.05 27.05 -7.63
C THR A 118 -4.34 27.69 -8.15
N ASP A 119 -5.44 26.94 -8.23
CA ASP A 119 -6.75 27.43 -8.70
C ASP A 119 -7.29 28.61 -7.89
N VAL A 120 -6.91 28.72 -6.62
CA VAL A 120 -7.43 29.74 -5.69
C VAL A 120 -6.33 30.60 -5.07
N ALA A 121 -5.06 30.37 -5.43
CA ALA A 121 -3.89 31.01 -4.84
C ALA A 121 -3.32 32.13 -5.68
N GLU A 122 -3.02 33.26 -5.04
CA GLU A 122 -2.26 34.33 -5.65
C GLU A 122 -0.77 33.97 -5.72
N GLU A 123 -0.08 34.52 -6.72
CA GLU A 123 1.34 34.28 -6.93
C GLU A 123 2.18 34.68 -5.69
N GLY A 124 3.12 33.81 -5.30
CA GLY A 124 4.03 34.08 -4.18
C GLY A 124 3.45 33.82 -2.78
N GLU A 125 2.19 33.39 -2.67
CA GLU A 125 1.62 32.92 -1.41
C GLU A 125 2.41 31.74 -0.81
N ARG A 126 2.38 31.64 0.53
CA ARG A 126 3.10 30.62 1.30
C ARG A 126 2.19 29.42 1.55
N VAL A 127 2.70 28.23 1.24
CA VAL A 127 1.97 26.98 1.42
C VAL A 127 2.72 26.09 2.40
N ALA A 128 2.06 25.71 3.49
CA ALA A 128 2.56 24.68 4.39
C ALA A 128 2.11 23.29 3.90
N ILE A 129 2.96 22.29 4.01
CA ILE A 129 2.62 20.89 3.70
C ILE A 129 2.92 20.04 4.93
N VAL A 130 1.93 19.29 5.41
CA VAL A 130 2.06 18.42 6.58
C VAL A 130 2.25 16.98 6.10
N GLY A 131 3.46 16.46 6.29
CA GLY A 131 3.91 15.15 5.85
C GLY A 131 4.81 15.22 4.61
N SER A 132 5.86 14.39 4.58
CA SER A 132 6.86 14.31 3.50
C SER A 132 6.91 12.92 2.85
N GLY A 133 5.76 12.25 2.79
CA GLY A 133 5.57 11.08 1.92
C GLY A 133 5.42 11.46 0.44
N PHE A 134 5.11 10.49 -0.42
CA PHE A 134 4.95 10.75 -1.86
C PHE A 134 3.89 11.80 -2.19
N ALA A 135 2.78 11.86 -1.43
CA ALA A 135 1.78 12.91 -1.60
C ALA A 135 2.32 14.30 -1.24
N GLY A 136 2.96 14.44 -0.07
CA GLY A 136 3.52 15.71 0.38
C GLY A 136 4.65 16.20 -0.52
N ILE A 137 5.61 15.33 -0.87
CA ILE A 137 6.71 15.67 -1.77
C ILE A 137 6.21 15.95 -3.19
N GLY A 138 5.25 15.17 -3.69
CA GLY A 138 4.60 15.43 -4.98
C GLY A 138 3.93 16.79 -5.06
N CYS A 139 3.18 17.14 -4.01
CA CYS A 139 2.55 18.45 -3.87
C CYS A 139 3.60 19.57 -3.78
N ALA A 140 4.63 19.38 -2.95
CA ALA A 140 5.70 20.36 -2.77
C ALA A 140 6.41 20.66 -4.08
N ARG A 141 6.76 19.62 -4.84
CA ARG A 141 7.42 19.75 -6.15
C ARG A 141 6.54 20.55 -7.12
N ALA A 142 5.29 20.15 -7.29
CA ALA A 142 4.36 20.85 -8.18
C ALA A 142 4.20 22.34 -7.81
N LEU A 143 4.05 22.66 -6.52
CA LEU A 143 3.90 24.05 -6.07
C LEU A 143 5.20 24.86 -6.20
N VAL A 144 6.37 24.25 -5.96
CA VAL A 144 7.67 24.94 -6.14
C VAL A 144 7.91 25.24 -7.61
N ASP A 145 7.58 24.30 -8.52
CA ASP A 145 7.75 24.48 -9.95
C ASP A 145 6.84 25.61 -10.49
N GLU A 146 5.69 25.86 -9.85
CA GLU A 146 4.78 27.00 -10.10
C GLU A 146 5.17 28.29 -9.33
N GLY A 147 6.31 28.31 -8.62
CA GLY A 147 6.85 29.52 -7.97
C GLY A 147 6.32 29.84 -6.56
N TYR A 148 5.53 28.96 -5.94
CA TYR A 148 5.03 29.17 -4.58
C TYR A 148 6.11 28.99 -3.50
N ARG A 149 5.93 29.67 -2.36
CA ARG A 149 6.82 29.51 -1.20
C ARG A 149 6.37 28.35 -0.33
N VAL A 150 7.01 27.19 -0.49
CA VAL A 150 6.60 25.95 0.21
C VAL A 150 7.41 25.70 1.49
N THR A 151 6.72 25.32 2.57
CA THR A 151 7.34 24.75 3.78
C THR A 151 6.80 23.36 4.06
N VAL A 152 7.66 22.33 3.98
CA VAL A 152 7.28 20.94 4.28
C VAL A 152 7.65 20.59 5.73
N LEU A 153 6.66 20.14 6.50
CA LEU A 153 6.78 19.75 7.91
C LEU A 153 6.61 18.24 8.04
N GLU A 154 7.62 17.57 8.59
CA GLU A 154 7.63 16.12 8.78
C GLU A 154 7.79 15.77 10.26
N GLY A 155 6.87 14.96 10.79
CA GLY A 155 6.88 14.56 12.19
C GLY A 155 8.02 13.61 12.53
N ARG A 156 8.44 12.76 11.59
CA ARG A 156 9.57 11.85 11.73
C ARG A 156 10.90 12.57 11.57
N ASP A 157 11.98 11.86 11.88
CA ASP A 157 13.34 12.26 11.58
C ASP A 157 13.81 11.92 10.15
N ARG A 158 12.91 11.42 9.31
CA ARG A 158 13.17 11.02 7.92
C ARG A 158 12.02 11.39 7.00
N VAL A 159 12.33 11.54 5.72
CA VAL A 159 11.31 11.67 4.66
C VAL A 159 10.72 10.31 4.26
N GLY A 160 9.66 10.33 3.45
CA GLY A 160 9.08 9.17 2.78
C GLY A 160 7.82 8.59 3.41
N GLY A 161 7.54 8.90 4.68
CA GLY A 161 6.34 8.41 5.36
C GLY A 161 6.30 6.89 5.41
N ARG A 162 5.26 6.28 4.81
CA ARG A 162 5.14 4.81 4.67
C ARG A 162 6.08 4.23 3.62
N VAL A 163 6.77 5.04 2.83
CA VAL A 163 7.92 4.57 2.06
C VAL A 163 9.16 4.68 2.93
N TRP A 164 9.79 3.53 3.19
CA TRP A 164 10.98 3.46 4.03
C TRP A 164 11.86 2.29 3.63
N THR A 165 12.87 2.59 2.84
CA THR A 165 13.89 1.61 2.46
C THR A 165 14.92 1.50 3.57
N ARG A 166 15.10 0.29 4.11
CA ARG A 166 16.26 -0.11 4.89
C ARG A 166 17.15 -1.02 4.03
N ARG A 167 18.30 -1.43 4.56
CA ARG A 167 19.17 -2.40 3.89
C ARG A 167 19.37 -3.62 4.79
N ILE A 168 19.25 -4.81 4.20
CA ILE A 168 19.51 -6.09 4.87
C ILE A 168 20.36 -6.96 3.94
N ALA A 169 21.52 -7.40 4.40
CA ALA A 169 22.50 -8.10 3.56
C ALA A 169 22.76 -7.37 2.21
N GLY A 170 22.86 -6.03 2.22
CA GLY A 170 23.05 -5.23 0.99
C GLY A 170 21.79 -4.96 0.17
N ALA A 171 20.76 -5.81 0.24
CA ALA A 171 19.51 -5.65 -0.51
C ALA A 171 18.62 -4.50 0.02
N PRO A 172 17.83 -3.84 -0.85
CA PRO A 172 16.75 -2.93 -0.44
C PRO A 172 15.66 -3.69 0.32
N ALA A 173 15.62 -3.52 1.63
CA ALA A 173 14.52 -3.98 2.47
C ALA A 173 13.45 -2.89 2.52
N GLU A 174 12.46 -2.99 1.64
CA GLU A 174 11.31 -2.09 1.67
C GLU A 174 10.42 -2.39 2.88
N MET A 175 10.42 -1.47 3.84
CA MET A 175 9.62 -1.58 5.06
C MET A 175 8.16 -1.18 4.80
N GLY A 176 7.83 -0.62 3.62
CA GLY A 176 6.47 -0.22 3.28
C GLY A 176 6.11 -0.57 1.85
N ALA A 177 6.02 0.39 0.94
CA ALA A 177 5.76 0.07 -0.47
C ALA A 177 6.90 -0.76 -1.08
N SER A 178 6.59 -1.89 -1.72
CA SER A 178 7.59 -2.77 -2.34
C SER A 178 7.54 -2.77 -3.87
N TRP A 179 6.35 -2.62 -4.46
CA TRP A 179 6.14 -2.68 -5.90
C TRP A 179 5.70 -1.34 -6.47
N ILE A 180 6.04 -1.09 -7.74
CA ILE A 180 5.23 -0.24 -8.62
C ILE A 180 4.23 -1.18 -9.30
N HIS A 181 2.94 -0.96 -9.03
CA HIS A 181 1.87 -1.79 -9.59
C HIS A 181 1.44 -1.29 -10.96
N GLY A 182 1.51 -2.17 -11.97
CA GLY A 182 1.26 -1.86 -13.38
C GLY A 182 2.23 -0.82 -13.93
N SER A 183 3.23 -1.24 -14.71
CA SER A 183 4.24 -0.31 -15.21
C SER A 183 3.72 0.66 -16.28
N SER A 184 2.68 0.29 -17.03
CA SER A 184 2.17 1.06 -18.17
C SER A 184 1.32 2.24 -17.70
N GLY A 185 1.62 3.44 -18.21
CA GLY A 185 0.91 4.67 -17.82
C GLY A 185 1.15 5.12 -16.38
N ASN A 186 2.01 4.42 -15.63
CA ASN A 186 2.30 4.73 -14.23
C ASN A 186 3.36 5.84 -14.12
N VAL A 187 3.01 6.90 -13.39
CA VAL A 187 3.89 8.06 -13.18
C VAL A 187 5.25 7.70 -12.57
N LEU A 188 5.31 6.65 -11.74
CA LEU A 188 6.55 6.22 -11.11
C LEU A 188 7.48 5.54 -12.12
N THR A 189 6.93 4.75 -13.05
CA THR A 189 7.68 4.15 -14.15
C THR A 189 8.30 5.23 -15.04
N GLY A 190 7.54 6.29 -15.36
CA GLY A 190 8.06 7.40 -16.17
C GLY A 190 9.25 8.12 -15.50
N ILE A 191 9.29 8.19 -14.17
CA ILE A 191 10.44 8.73 -13.43
C ILE A 191 11.65 7.78 -13.51
N LEU A 192 11.42 6.46 -13.41
CA LEU A 192 12.50 5.48 -13.57
C LEU A 192 13.10 5.52 -14.99
N GLU A 193 12.25 5.67 -16.02
CA GLU A 193 12.69 5.82 -17.41
C GLU A 193 13.55 7.07 -17.60
N HIS A 194 13.12 8.20 -17.02
CA HIS A 194 13.87 9.46 -17.11
C HIS A 194 15.22 9.41 -16.38
N THR A 195 15.28 8.72 -15.23
CA THR A 195 16.48 8.65 -14.39
C THR A 195 17.43 7.53 -14.78
N GLY A 196 16.96 6.55 -15.55
CA GLY A 196 17.72 5.36 -15.92
C GLY A 196 17.92 4.37 -14.77
N ASP A 197 17.18 4.52 -13.67
CA ASP A 197 17.31 3.62 -12.52
C ASP A 197 16.84 2.19 -12.88
N PRO A 198 17.56 1.15 -12.41
CA PRO A 198 17.22 -0.22 -12.72
C PRO A 198 15.90 -0.63 -12.05
N ARG A 199 15.23 -1.58 -12.67
CA ARG A 199 13.97 -2.18 -12.23
C ARG A 199 14.00 -3.67 -12.50
N HIS A 200 13.29 -4.42 -11.67
CA HIS A 200 13.11 -5.86 -11.84
C HIS A 200 11.63 -6.15 -12.04
N THR A 201 11.28 -6.79 -13.15
CA THR A 201 9.91 -7.25 -13.40
C THR A 201 9.57 -8.39 -12.45
N PHE A 202 8.46 -8.27 -11.71
CA PHE A 202 8.00 -9.29 -10.78
C PHE A 202 6.94 -10.17 -11.44
N ASP A 203 7.14 -11.48 -11.39
CA ASP A 203 6.21 -12.47 -11.96
C ASP A 203 5.50 -13.24 -10.85
N TYR A 204 4.22 -12.92 -10.63
CA TYR A 204 3.40 -13.60 -9.62
C TYR A 204 3.09 -15.05 -9.96
N ASP A 205 3.12 -15.42 -11.25
CA ASP A 205 2.78 -16.76 -11.73
C ASP A 205 3.99 -17.70 -11.62
N ASN A 206 5.19 -17.14 -11.49
CA ASN A 206 6.41 -17.88 -11.18
C ASN A 206 6.53 -18.16 -9.66
N SER A 207 5.56 -18.92 -9.14
CA SER A 207 5.47 -19.31 -7.74
C SER A 207 5.74 -20.79 -7.50
N THR A 208 6.21 -21.12 -6.29
CA THR A 208 6.21 -22.50 -5.78
C THR A 208 5.16 -22.69 -4.70
N GLY A 209 4.44 -23.82 -4.68
CA GLY A 209 3.54 -24.20 -3.58
C GLY A 209 2.07 -23.76 -3.71
N GLY A 210 1.69 -23.11 -4.81
CA GLY A 210 0.36 -22.55 -5.06
C GLY A 210 -0.84 -23.52 -4.89
N ASN A 211 -2.05 -22.95 -4.89
CA ASN A 211 -3.30 -23.68 -4.64
C ASN A 211 -4.38 -23.37 -5.69
N ASP A 212 -4.34 -24.08 -6.81
CA ASP A 212 -5.26 -23.86 -7.94
C ASP A 212 -6.74 -24.02 -7.56
N GLU A 213 -7.07 -24.90 -6.62
CA GLU A 213 -8.45 -25.09 -6.18
C GLU A 213 -8.95 -23.85 -5.42
N ALA A 214 -8.15 -23.33 -4.49
CA ALA A 214 -8.45 -22.09 -3.77
C ALA A 214 -8.63 -20.93 -4.76
N MET A 215 -7.76 -20.83 -5.77
CA MET A 215 -7.86 -19.78 -6.78
C MET A 215 -9.09 -19.90 -7.68
N ARG A 216 -9.48 -21.12 -8.08
CA ARG A 216 -10.75 -21.34 -8.81
C ARG A 216 -11.99 -21.00 -7.98
N GLU A 217 -11.98 -21.36 -6.69
CA GLU A 217 -13.06 -21.02 -5.77
C GLU A 217 -13.14 -19.50 -5.53
N LEU A 218 -12.00 -18.82 -5.40
CA LEU A 218 -11.94 -17.37 -5.28
C LEU A 218 -12.53 -16.69 -6.51
N ALA A 219 -12.12 -17.09 -7.72
CA ALA A 219 -12.67 -16.53 -8.96
C ALA A 219 -14.18 -16.76 -9.09
N ARG A 220 -14.69 -17.93 -8.65
CA ARG A 220 -16.14 -18.19 -8.58
C ARG A 220 -16.85 -17.29 -7.59
N TYR A 221 -16.23 -17.03 -6.46
CA TYR A 221 -16.77 -16.19 -5.40
C TYR A 221 -16.80 -14.72 -5.80
N GLU A 222 -15.74 -14.20 -6.42
CA GLU A 222 -15.66 -12.80 -6.86
C GLU A 222 -16.70 -12.45 -7.91
N ARG A 223 -17.05 -13.37 -8.82
CA ARG A 223 -18.18 -13.13 -9.75
C ARG A 223 -19.51 -12.86 -9.05
N LYS A 224 -19.72 -13.41 -7.85
CA LYS A 224 -20.94 -13.14 -7.07
C LYS A 224 -20.94 -11.76 -6.43
N LEU A 225 -19.76 -11.17 -6.23
CA LEU A 225 -19.63 -9.84 -5.68
C LEU A 225 -20.02 -8.77 -6.72
N ASP A 226 -19.95 -9.09 -8.03
CA ASP A 226 -20.36 -8.19 -9.12
C ASP A 226 -21.89 -7.93 -9.12
N ASP A 227 -22.67 -8.88 -8.60
CA ASP A 227 -24.14 -8.86 -8.62
C ASP A 227 -24.78 -8.31 -7.33
N VAL A 228 -24.00 -7.71 -6.42
CA VAL A 228 -24.50 -7.22 -5.12
C VAL A 228 -25.22 -5.88 -5.30
N GLU A 229 -26.48 -5.80 -4.87
CA GLU A 229 -27.32 -4.60 -5.02
C GLU A 229 -26.81 -3.38 -4.25
N ASP A 230 -26.41 -3.55 -2.98
CA ASP A 230 -25.92 -2.47 -2.11
C ASP A 230 -24.44 -2.68 -1.72
N PRO A 231 -23.49 -2.54 -2.67
CA PRO A 231 -22.09 -2.94 -2.45
C PRO A 231 -21.33 -2.03 -1.47
N ASP A 232 -21.86 -0.84 -1.18
CA ASP A 232 -21.29 0.13 -0.23
C ASP A 232 -21.57 -0.22 1.25
N GLU A 233 -22.62 -1.01 1.49
CA GLU A 233 -23.02 -1.47 2.83
C GLU A 233 -22.78 -2.96 3.03
N ALA A 234 -22.92 -3.75 1.98
CA ALA A 234 -22.58 -5.17 2.01
C ALA A 234 -21.08 -5.36 2.24
N THR A 235 -20.74 -6.26 3.15
CA THR A 235 -19.35 -6.70 3.31
C THR A 235 -19.02 -7.77 2.27
N VAL A 236 -17.74 -7.94 1.96
CA VAL A 236 -17.28 -9.11 1.22
C VAL A 236 -17.74 -10.37 1.96
N ALA A 237 -17.51 -10.47 3.27
CA ALA A 237 -17.90 -11.63 4.08
C ALA A 237 -19.40 -11.98 3.99
N SER A 238 -20.31 -11.01 3.87
CA SER A 238 -21.76 -11.29 3.80
C SER A 238 -22.19 -12.06 2.55
N VAL A 239 -21.37 -12.08 1.49
CA VAL A 239 -21.62 -12.86 0.27
C VAL A 239 -21.06 -14.30 0.39
N THR A 240 -20.29 -14.58 1.45
CA THR A 240 -19.71 -15.91 1.68
C THR A 240 -20.80 -16.92 1.97
N PRO A 241 -20.82 -18.10 1.31
CA PRO A 241 -21.78 -19.14 1.63
C PRO A 241 -21.70 -19.54 3.10
N GLN A 242 -22.82 -19.91 3.73
CA GLN A 242 -22.85 -20.36 5.13
C GLN A 242 -21.91 -21.56 5.40
N ARG A 243 -21.66 -22.39 4.39
CA ARG A 243 -20.74 -23.53 4.43
C ARG A 243 -19.76 -23.42 3.26
N PRO A 244 -18.71 -22.59 3.35
CA PRO A 244 -17.73 -22.46 2.29
C PRO A 244 -16.90 -23.76 2.17
N SER A 245 -16.35 -24.02 1.00
CA SER A 245 -15.35 -25.09 0.83
C SER A 245 -14.08 -24.76 1.62
N ALA A 246 -13.24 -25.77 1.92
CA ALA A 246 -11.94 -25.52 2.56
C ALA A 246 -11.02 -24.65 1.68
N ALA A 247 -11.08 -24.87 0.37
CA ALA A 247 -10.39 -24.08 -0.65
C ALA A 247 -10.84 -22.61 -0.64
N LEU A 248 -12.15 -22.33 -0.61
CA LEU A 248 -12.64 -20.96 -0.53
C LEU A 248 -12.23 -20.28 0.78
N ARG A 249 -12.33 -20.97 1.93
CA ARG A 249 -11.86 -20.41 3.21
C ARG A 249 -10.40 -20.02 3.15
N THR A 250 -9.55 -20.92 2.65
CA THR A 250 -8.12 -20.68 2.46
C THR A 250 -7.89 -19.45 1.59
N ALA A 251 -8.57 -19.36 0.44
CA ALA A 251 -8.44 -18.24 -0.47
C ALA A 251 -8.82 -16.89 0.18
N LEU A 252 -9.95 -16.84 0.90
CA LEU A 252 -10.42 -15.62 1.56
C LEU A 252 -9.50 -15.17 2.69
N THR A 253 -8.97 -16.12 3.48
CA THR A 253 -8.04 -15.85 4.58
C THR A 253 -6.69 -15.32 4.12
N ILE A 254 -6.29 -15.59 2.87
CA ILE A 254 -4.99 -15.16 2.34
C ILE A 254 -5.13 -13.91 1.48
N ASN A 255 -5.97 -13.97 0.45
CA ASN A 255 -5.94 -12.98 -0.64
C ASN A 255 -6.45 -11.61 -0.17
N TYR A 256 -7.55 -11.55 0.59
CA TYR A 256 -8.11 -10.26 1.04
C TYR A 256 -7.21 -9.54 2.04
N PRO A 257 -6.67 -10.20 3.09
CA PRO A 257 -5.73 -9.57 3.99
C PRO A 257 -4.44 -9.10 3.31
N LEU A 258 -3.89 -9.85 2.34
CA LEU A 258 -2.68 -9.44 1.63
C LEU A 258 -2.95 -8.28 0.64
N GLU A 259 -4.09 -8.30 -0.05
CA GLU A 259 -4.44 -7.30 -1.06
C GLU A 259 -4.89 -5.97 -0.44
N TYR A 260 -5.78 -6.04 0.56
CA TYR A 260 -6.46 -4.87 1.14
C TYR A 260 -5.99 -4.53 2.55
N ALA A 261 -5.10 -5.34 3.13
CA ALA A 261 -4.67 -5.21 4.52
C ALA A 261 -5.85 -5.30 5.52
N ALA A 262 -6.93 -5.98 5.12
CA ALA A 262 -8.17 -6.03 5.85
C ALA A 262 -8.91 -7.36 5.62
N GLU A 263 -9.74 -7.72 6.59
CA GLU A 263 -10.52 -8.94 6.55
C GLU A 263 -11.77 -8.76 5.67
N PRO A 264 -12.29 -9.82 5.03
CA PRO A 264 -13.54 -9.76 4.26
C PRO A 264 -14.72 -9.15 5.03
N ARG A 265 -14.75 -9.31 6.36
CA ARG A 265 -15.79 -8.74 7.24
C ARG A 265 -15.68 -7.23 7.49
N GLN A 266 -14.54 -6.65 7.13
CA GLN A 266 -14.25 -5.22 7.30
C GLN A 266 -14.38 -4.44 5.99
N LEU A 267 -14.28 -5.14 4.86
CA LEU A 267 -14.29 -4.57 3.52
C LEU A 267 -15.72 -4.50 2.99
N SER A 268 -16.12 -3.33 2.46
CA SER A 268 -17.31 -3.27 1.62
C SER A 268 -17.06 -4.00 0.29
N VAL A 269 -18.11 -4.43 -0.38
CA VAL A 269 -17.98 -5.01 -1.73
C VAL A 269 -17.44 -3.98 -2.71
N THR A 270 -17.81 -2.70 -2.59
CA THR A 270 -17.27 -1.60 -3.41
C THR A 270 -15.75 -1.47 -3.28
N ALA A 271 -15.15 -1.82 -2.14
CA ALA A 271 -13.68 -1.81 -1.99
C ALA A 271 -12.99 -2.71 -3.03
N THR A 272 -13.67 -3.75 -3.51
CA THR A 272 -13.15 -4.69 -4.52
C THR A 272 -13.35 -4.24 -5.96
N LEU A 273 -14.14 -3.17 -6.14
CA LEU A 273 -14.52 -2.60 -7.43
C LEU A 273 -13.89 -1.21 -7.65
N GLU A 274 -13.20 -0.66 -6.64
CA GLU A 274 -12.56 0.67 -6.75
C GLU A 274 -11.16 0.61 -7.34
N GLY A 275 -10.77 1.71 -7.98
CA GLY A 275 -9.45 1.89 -8.59
C GLY A 275 -9.37 1.42 -10.03
N ARG A 276 -8.38 1.95 -10.73
CA ARG A 276 -8.03 1.52 -12.09
C ARG A 276 -7.33 0.17 -12.01
N SER A 277 -7.62 -0.68 -12.98
CA SER A 277 -6.84 -1.90 -13.18
C SER A 277 -5.42 -1.51 -13.63
N PRO A 278 -4.37 -1.96 -12.92
CA PRO A 278 -3.01 -1.71 -13.33
C PRO A 278 -2.71 -2.41 -14.66
N GLU A 279 -2.05 -1.71 -15.59
CA GLU A 279 -1.61 -2.28 -16.87
C GLU A 279 -0.09 -2.47 -16.90
N GLY A 280 0.37 -3.53 -17.56
CA GLY A 280 1.80 -3.89 -17.61
C GLY A 280 2.28 -4.61 -16.34
N PRO A 281 3.53 -5.09 -16.34
CA PRO A 281 4.09 -5.83 -15.21
C PRO A 281 4.28 -4.97 -13.96
N ASP A 282 4.29 -5.62 -12.80
CA ASP A 282 4.74 -5.02 -11.55
C ASP A 282 6.27 -4.97 -11.50
N LEU A 283 6.80 -3.93 -10.84
CA LEU A 283 8.23 -3.68 -10.76
C LEU A 283 8.72 -3.63 -9.31
N LEU A 284 9.77 -4.38 -9.01
CA LEU A 284 10.61 -4.19 -7.83
C LEU A 284 11.74 -3.20 -8.14
N LEU A 285 12.23 -2.52 -7.11
CA LEU A 285 13.25 -1.47 -7.21
C LEU A 285 14.58 -1.90 -6.57
N PRO A 286 15.56 -2.41 -7.33
CA PRO A 286 16.85 -2.83 -6.80
C PRO A 286 17.63 -1.74 -6.05
N LEU A 287 17.38 -0.46 -6.37
CA LEU A 287 17.99 0.66 -5.66
C LEU A 287 17.12 1.22 -4.52
N GLY A 288 15.90 0.72 -4.35
CA GLY A 288 14.97 1.16 -3.33
C GLY A 288 14.08 2.35 -3.74
N TYR A 289 12.93 2.43 -3.08
CA TYR A 289 11.96 3.51 -3.25
C TYR A 289 12.45 4.85 -2.67
N ASP A 290 13.36 4.83 -1.69
CA ASP A 290 14.04 6.01 -1.15
C ASP A 290 14.74 6.84 -2.25
N ARG A 291 15.40 6.16 -3.19
CA ARG A 291 16.04 6.77 -4.35
C ARG A 291 15.03 7.40 -5.31
N LEU A 292 13.93 6.69 -5.60
CA LEU A 292 12.85 7.23 -6.42
C LEU A 292 12.23 8.49 -5.79
N LEU A 293 12.01 8.47 -4.48
CA LEU A 293 11.54 9.64 -3.73
C LEU A 293 12.55 10.80 -3.80
N ALA A 294 13.85 10.51 -3.73
CA ALA A 294 14.89 11.52 -3.85
C ALA A 294 14.86 12.23 -5.22
N HIS A 295 14.62 11.49 -6.31
CA HIS A 295 14.45 12.08 -7.64
C HIS A 295 13.25 13.04 -7.72
N ILE A 296 12.11 12.66 -7.13
CA ILE A 296 10.92 13.53 -7.10
C ILE A 296 11.18 14.77 -6.23
N ARG A 297 11.80 14.56 -5.07
CA ARG A 297 12.09 15.61 -4.10
C ARG A 297 13.08 16.62 -4.65
N GLY A 298 14.17 16.18 -5.28
CA GLY A 298 15.33 17.01 -5.58
C GLY A 298 15.77 17.81 -4.35
N ASP A 299 15.98 19.12 -4.53
CA ASP A 299 16.54 19.99 -3.49
C ASP A 299 15.50 20.58 -2.51
N ILE A 300 14.23 20.15 -2.58
CA ILE A 300 13.18 20.69 -1.72
C ILE A 300 13.52 20.43 -0.24
N PRO A 301 13.68 21.46 0.60
CA PRO A 301 14.00 21.29 2.00
C PRO A 301 12.79 20.74 2.77
N VAL A 302 13.04 19.81 3.68
CA VAL A 302 12.02 19.25 4.59
C VAL A 302 12.46 19.48 6.03
N ARG A 303 11.58 20.05 6.84
CA ARG A 303 11.81 20.23 8.27
C ARG A 303 11.32 18.98 9.02
N THR A 304 12.24 18.06 9.27
CA THR A 304 12.00 16.84 10.06
C THR A 304 11.87 17.13 11.55
N ARG A 305 11.32 16.19 12.32
CA ARG A 305 11.03 16.29 13.76
C ARG A 305 10.10 17.46 14.10
N GLN A 306 9.25 17.86 13.14
CA GLN A 306 8.25 18.90 13.28
C GLN A 306 6.88 18.26 13.38
N VAL A 307 6.50 17.82 14.59
CA VAL A 307 5.21 17.15 14.77
C VAL A 307 4.10 18.17 14.86
N VAL A 308 3.27 18.24 13.82
CA VAL A 308 2.05 19.05 13.80
C VAL A 308 1.03 18.46 14.76
N THR A 309 0.48 19.29 15.63
CA THR A 309 -0.57 18.92 16.60
C THR A 309 -1.85 19.72 16.42
N GLY A 310 -1.82 20.85 15.71
CA GLY A 310 -3.01 21.64 15.45
C GLY A 310 -2.90 22.51 14.20
N ILE A 311 -4.05 22.81 13.59
CA ILE A 311 -4.16 23.65 12.41
C ILE A 311 -5.35 24.60 12.63
N ARG A 312 -5.04 25.90 12.76
CA ARG A 312 -6.04 26.98 12.81
C ARG A 312 -6.13 27.64 11.45
N TYR A 313 -7.33 27.81 10.91
CA TYR A 313 -7.53 28.37 9.56
C TYR A 313 -8.71 29.34 9.51
N GLY A 314 -8.61 30.36 8.66
CA GLY A 314 -9.64 31.35 8.46
C GLY A 314 -9.33 32.31 7.30
N PRO A 315 -10.07 33.41 7.17
CA PRO A 315 -9.87 34.39 6.10
C PRO A 315 -8.43 34.92 6.02
N GLU A 316 -7.80 35.12 7.19
CA GLU A 316 -6.43 35.64 7.35
C GLU A 316 -5.31 34.60 7.12
N GLY A 317 -5.65 33.39 6.67
CA GLY A 317 -4.69 32.33 6.38
C GLY A 317 -4.69 31.20 7.41
N VAL A 318 -3.53 30.58 7.61
CA VAL A 318 -3.35 29.36 8.40
C VAL A 318 -2.22 29.50 9.42
N THR A 319 -2.46 29.00 10.63
CA THR A 319 -1.42 28.79 11.65
C THR A 319 -1.32 27.31 12.00
N VAL A 320 -0.17 26.70 11.75
CA VAL A 320 0.16 25.31 12.08
C VAL A 320 0.90 25.28 13.41
N ALA A 321 0.34 24.60 14.41
CA ALA A 321 0.93 24.40 15.72
C ALA A 321 1.78 23.12 15.77
N LEU A 322 2.94 23.22 16.41
CA LEU A 322 3.90 22.14 16.56
C LEU A 322 3.98 21.68 18.01
N ARG A 323 4.37 20.42 18.22
CA ARG A 323 4.44 19.78 19.54
C ARG A 323 5.37 20.47 20.52
N ASP A 324 6.40 21.16 20.04
CA ASP A 324 7.35 21.91 20.87
C ASP A 324 6.81 23.29 21.30
N GLY A 325 5.56 23.61 20.95
CA GLY A 325 4.90 24.89 21.23
C GLY A 325 5.16 25.98 20.20
N SER A 326 6.03 25.74 19.20
CA SER A 326 6.24 26.68 18.11
C SER A 326 5.10 26.66 17.08
N THR A 327 5.06 27.67 16.21
CA THR A 327 4.04 27.77 15.15
C THR A 327 4.64 28.16 13.81
N VAL A 328 4.01 27.70 12.73
CA VAL A 328 4.32 28.08 11.36
C VAL A 328 3.11 28.77 10.76
N ARG A 329 3.28 29.98 10.24
CA ARG A 329 2.23 30.70 9.50
C ARG A 329 2.38 30.46 8.00
N ALA A 330 1.26 30.24 7.34
CA ALA A 330 1.15 30.10 5.90
C ALA A 330 -0.20 30.66 5.46
N ASP A 331 -0.36 30.86 4.16
CA ASP A 331 -1.61 31.37 3.60
C ASP A 331 -2.56 30.19 3.28
N ARG A 332 -1.99 29.03 2.92
CA ARG A 332 -2.70 27.73 2.79
C ARG A 332 -1.93 26.58 3.41
N VAL A 333 -2.61 25.46 3.68
CA VAL A 333 -1.99 24.21 4.12
C VAL A 333 -2.53 23.00 3.37
N VAL A 334 -1.63 22.09 3.01
CA VAL A 334 -1.96 20.78 2.45
C VAL A 334 -1.66 19.70 3.49
N VAL A 335 -2.69 18.97 3.90
CA VAL A 335 -2.60 17.87 4.87
C VAL A 335 -2.42 16.56 4.12
N THR A 336 -1.29 15.90 4.33
CA THR A 336 -0.93 14.63 3.65
C THR A 336 -0.71 13.46 4.60
N VAL A 337 -1.21 13.58 5.83
CA VAL A 337 -1.05 12.56 6.86
C VAL A 337 -1.90 11.32 6.52
N PRO A 338 -1.45 10.10 6.90
CA PRO A 338 -2.22 8.88 6.66
C PRO A 338 -3.59 8.90 7.34
N ILE A 339 -4.53 8.12 6.80
CA ILE A 339 -5.89 8.02 7.34
C ILE A 339 -5.89 7.60 8.83
N GLY A 340 -4.96 6.72 9.24
CA GLY A 340 -4.80 6.31 10.63
C GLY A 340 -4.48 7.48 11.59
N VAL A 341 -3.78 8.52 11.13
CA VAL A 341 -3.48 9.73 11.91
C VAL A 341 -4.72 10.60 12.08
N LEU A 342 -5.52 10.76 11.02
CA LEU A 342 -6.79 11.50 11.07
C LEU A 342 -7.81 10.79 11.98
N LYS A 343 -7.93 9.46 11.87
CA LYS A 343 -8.85 8.66 12.71
C LYS A 343 -8.47 8.69 14.19
N ALA A 344 -7.18 8.90 14.50
CA ALA A 344 -6.70 9.03 15.87
C ALA A 344 -6.84 10.46 16.43
N SER A 345 -7.40 11.40 15.65
CA SER A 345 -7.52 12.82 16.01
C SER A 345 -6.19 13.40 16.53
N ALA A 346 -5.09 13.04 15.88
CA ALA A 346 -3.75 13.46 16.33
C ALA A 346 -3.41 14.93 15.96
N ILE A 347 -4.27 15.58 15.17
CA ILE A 347 -4.17 16.99 14.77
C ILE A 347 -5.53 17.62 15.05
N ASP A 348 -5.53 18.67 15.89
CA ASP A 348 -6.72 19.47 16.15
C ASP A 348 -6.96 20.47 15.03
N PHE A 349 -8.20 20.61 14.57
CA PHE A 349 -8.59 21.58 13.56
C PHE A 349 -9.49 22.65 14.17
N GLU A 350 -9.18 23.92 13.94
CA GLU A 350 -9.99 25.06 14.41
C GLU A 350 -10.22 26.07 13.26
N PRO A 351 -11.49 26.26 12.82
CA PRO A 351 -12.69 25.54 13.25
C PRO A 351 -12.62 24.04 12.94
N ALA A 352 -13.52 23.25 13.52
CA ALA A 352 -13.57 21.82 13.26
C ALA A 352 -13.80 21.53 11.76
N LEU A 353 -13.30 20.39 11.28
CA LEU A 353 -13.57 19.94 9.92
C LEU A 353 -15.09 19.77 9.70
N PRO A 354 -15.63 20.10 8.51
CA PRO A 354 -17.05 19.92 8.22
C PRO A 354 -17.53 18.49 8.48
N ASP A 355 -18.80 18.32 8.88
CA ASP A 355 -19.37 17.02 9.28
C ASP A 355 -19.15 15.93 8.24
N GLY A 356 -19.43 16.21 6.96
CA GLY A 356 -19.21 15.25 5.87
C GLY A 356 -17.74 14.80 5.75
N LYS A 357 -16.78 15.67 6.07
CA LYS A 357 -15.35 15.30 6.08
C LYS A 357 -15.00 14.43 7.28
N GLN A 358 -15.60 14.68 8.45
CA GLN A 358 -15.46 13.80 9.60
C GLN A 358 -16.09 12.42 9.33
N GLU A 359 -17.25 12.37 8.67
CA GLU A 359 -17.90 11.14 8.23
C GLU A 359 -17.02 10.37 7.24
N ALA A 360 -16.42 11.03 6.26
CA ALA A 360 -15.48 10.40 5.33
C ALA A 360 -14.25 9.79 6.05
N VAL A 361 -13.71 10.47 7.07
CA VAL A 361 -12.63 9.92 7.91
C VAL A 361 -13.10 8.68 8.68
N ARG A 362 -14.35 8.65 9.15
CA ARG A 362 -14.94 7.48 9.83
C ARG A 362 -15.19 6.32 8.86
N ALA A 363 -15.69 6.61 7.66
CA ALA A 363 -16.05 5.64 6.61
C ALA A 363 -14.85 4.89 6.03
N LEU A 364 -13.68 5.52 5.98
CA LEU A 364 -12.46 4.84 5.51
C LEU A 364 -11.88 3.92 6.58
N GLY A 365 -11.52 2.72 6.17
CA GLY A 365 -10.78 1.75 6.94
C GLY A 365 -9.29 2.07 7.08
N ALA A 366 -8.70 1.55 8.14
CA ALA A 366 -7.26 1.62 8.42
C ALA A 366 -6.71 0.19 8.49
N GLY A 367 -6.24 -0.29 7.33
CA GLY A 367 -5.76 -1.66 7.13
C GLY A 367 -4.32 -1.85 7.61
N LEU A 368 -3.97 -3.08 7.93
CA LEU A 368 -2.64 -3.46 8.39
C LEU A 368 -2.08 -4.64 7.60
N LEU A 369 -0.88 -4.44 7.08
CA LEU A 369 -0.02 -5.40 6.44
C LEU A 369 1.38 -5.10 6.93
N ASP A 370 1.97 -6.07 7.59
CA ASP A 370 3.31 -5.98 8.15
C ASP A 370 4.24 -7.01 7.49
N LYS A 371 5.53 -6.70 7.54
CA LYS A 371 6.60 -7.35 6.81
C LYS A 371 7.65 -7.88 7.77
N LEU A 372 8.20 -9.03 7.41
CA LEU A 372 9.43 -9.55 8.02
C LEU A 372 10.41 -9.91 6.91
N TRP A 373 11.52 -9.19 6.88
CA TRP A 373 12.68 -9.54 6.08
C TRP A 373 13.60 -10.45 6.90
N LEU A 374 14.08 -11.53 6.29
CA LEU A 374 15.05 -12.46 6.85
C LEU A 374 16.22 -12.60 5.88
N ALA A 375 17.44 -12.43 6.36
CA ALA A 375 18.65 -12.74 5.60
C ALA A 375 19.24 -14.07 6.07
N PHE A 376 19.70 -14.88 5.13
CA PHE A 376 20.26 -16.20 5.37
C PHE A 376 21.70 -16.27 4.89
N PRO A 377 22.51 -17.23 5.39
CA PRO A 377 23.89 -17.37 4.93
C PRO A 377 24.00 -17.87 3.48
N ARG A 378 22.94 -18.48 2.95
CA ARG A 378 22.81 -18.98 1.57
C ARG A 378 21.34 -19.28 1.25
N PRO A 379 20.93 -19.26 -0.03
CA PRO A 379 19.61 -19.74 -0.42
C PRO A 379 19.44 -21.23 -0.09
N PHE A 380 18.28 -21.59 0.46
CA PHE A 380 17.86 -22.98 0.68
C PHE A 380 16.56 -23.34 -0.06
N TRP A 381 15.96 -22.35 -0.72
CA TRP A 381 14.76 -22.43 -1.55
C TRP A 381 15.12 -22.48 -3.05
N ASP A 382 14.11 -22.46 -3.93
CA ASP A 382 14.28 -22.35 -5.37
C ASP A 382 14.72 -20.91 -5.75
N GLU A 383 15.95 -20.78 -6.26
CA GLU A 383 16.56 -19.50 -6.60
C GLU A 383 15.86 -18.82 -7.79
N ASP A 384 15.16 -19.58 -8.64
CA ASP A 384 14.53 -19.10 -9.88
C ASP A 384 13.06 -18.68 -9.68
N ALA A 385 12.44 -18.99 -8.54
CA ALA A 385 11.08 -18.57 -8.19
C ALA A 385 11.01 -17.09 -7.77
N ASP A 386 9.93 -16.38 -8.10
CA ASP A 386 9.66 -15.04 -7.58
C ASP A 386 8.95 -15.09 -6.24
N VAL A 387 8.04 -16.05 -6.12
CA VAL A 387 7.13 -16.24 -4.98
C VAL A 387 7.29 -17.64 -4.41
N ILE A 388 7.31 -17.72 -3.08
CA ILE A 388 7.21 -18.98 -2.35
C ILE A 388 5.92 -18.93 -1.54
N GLU A 389 5.01 -19.86 -1.82
CA GLU A 389 3.71 -19.97 -1.15
C GLU A 389 3.68 -21.20 -0.25
N TRP A 390 3.07 -21.07 0.91
CA TRP A 390 2.81 -22.19 1.81
C TRP A 390 1.55 -21.97 2.61
N PHE A 391 0.66 -22.95 2.60
CA PHE A 391 -0.63 -22.84 3.28
C PHE A 391 -0.64 -23.78 4.48
N ASP A 392 -0.40 -23.23 5.67
CA ASP A 392 -0.51 -24.01 6.91
C ASP A 392 -1.93 -24.58 7.03
N PRO A 393 -2.13 -25.90 7.17
CA PRO A 393 -3.46 -26.48 7.34
C PRO A 393 -4.22 -25.93 8.55
N ASP A 394 -3.51 -25.47 9.58
CA ASP A 394 -4.08 -24.98 10.83
C ASP A 394 -4.31 -23.46 10.82
N ASP A 395 -3.49 -22.71 10.08
CA ASP A 395 -3.55 -21.24 10.01
C ASP A 395 -3.09 -20.71 8.63
N PRO A 396 -3.91 -20.88 7.56
CA PRO A 396 -3.45 -20.72 6.17
C PRO A 396 -3.04 -19.30 5.78
N GLY A 397 -3.36 -18.28 6.58
CA GLY A 397 -2.98 -16.89 6.32
C GLY A 397 -1.65 -16.47 6.94
N LEU A 398 -1.13 -17.24 7.90
CA LEU A 398 0.10 -16.90 8.61
C LEU A 398 1.33 -17.32 7.81
N TRP A 399 2.21 -16.36 7.48
CA TRP A 399 3.46 -16.64 6.75
C TRP A 399 3.23 -17.41 5.44
N SER A 400 2.14 -17.10 4.75
CA SER A 400 1.68 -17.89 3.61
C SER A 400 2.29 -17.49 2.28
N TRP A 401 2.90 -16.31 2.21
CA TRP A 401 3.39 -15.72 0.99
C TRP A 401 4.73 -15.01 1.22
N TRP A 402 5.72 -15.39 0.43
CA TRP A 402 7.10 -14.91 0.55
C TRP A 402 7.65 -14.44 -0.78
N VAL A 403 8.36 -13.31 -0.78
CA VAL A 403 9.10 -12.81 -1.93
C VAL A 403 10.54 -13.30 -1.87
N ASN A 404 11.02 -13.87 -2.98
CA ASN A 404 12.41 -14.25 -3.15
C ASN A 404 13.29 -13.04 -3.51
N GLY A 405 13.99 -12.49 -2.52
CA GLY A 405 14.94 -11.40 -2.74
C GLY A 405 16.22 -11.81 -3.47
N TYR A 406 16.52 -13.11 -3.59
CA TYR A 406 17.69 -13.58 -4.33
C TYR A 406 17.51 -13.36 -5.83
N LYS A 407 16.35 -13.69 -6.38
CA LYS A 407 16.04 -13.41 -7.79
C LYS A 407 15.97 -11.92 -8.09
N ALA A 408 15.34 -11.15 -7.19
CA ALA A 408 15.13 -9.72 -7.38
C ALA A 408 16.40 -8.87 -7.18
N PHE A 409 17.25 -9.24 -6.22
CA PHE A 409 18.36 -8.40 -5.74
C PHE A 409 19.72 -9.10 -5.67
N GLY A 410 19.79 -10.42 -5.92
CA GLY A 410 21.04 -11.20 -5.85
C GLY A 410 21.46 -11.60 -4.44
N GLU A 411 20.64 -11.33 -3.42
CA GLU A 411 20.98 -11.55 -2.01
C GLU A 411 20.09 -12.61 -1.36
N PRO A 412 20.61 -13.47 -0.46
CA PRO A 412 19.86 -14.56 0.16
C PRO A 412 18.87 -14.06 1.22
N VAL A 413 17.88 -13.29 0.79
CA VAL A 413 16.87 -12.66 1.64
C VAL A 413 15.46 -13.09 1.22
N LEU A 414 14.59 -13.31 2.22
CA LEU A 414 13.17 -13.55 2.04
C LEU A 414 12.37 -12.44 2.72
N LEU A 415 11.30 -11.99 2.06
CA LEU A 415 10.30 -11.10 2.64
C LEU A 415 9.01 -11.89 2.85
N GLY A 416 8.62 -12.11 4.11
CA GLY A 416 7.32 -12.66 4.48
C GLY A 416 6.29 -11.56 4.73
N LEU A 417 5.07 -11.76 4.26
CA LEU A 417 3.96 -10.84 4.43
C LEU A 417 2.88 -11.43 5.35
N ASN A 418 2.27 -10.56 6.17
CA ASN A 418 1.02 -10.88 6.86
C ASN A 418 0.10 -9.68 6.79
N GLY A 419 -1.18 -9.93 6.48
CA GLY A 419 -2.23 -8.91 6.42
C GLY A 419 -3.27 -9.08 7.53
N GLY A 420 -4.17 -8.11 7.66
CA GLY A 420 -5.39 -8.23 8.45
C GLY A 420 -5.15 -8.62 9.92
N ASP A 421 -5.87 -9.63 10.39
CA ASP A 421 -5.78 -10.11 11.77
C ASP A 421 -4.40 -10.70 12.09
N HIS A 422 -3.75 -11.38 11.14
CA HIS A 422 -2.41 -11.92 11.32
C HIS A 422 -1.38 -10.83 11.55
N ALA A 423 -1.45 -9.75 10.77
CA ALA A 423 -0.58 -8.58 10.97
C ALA A 423 -0.81 -7.96 12.35
N ARG A 424 -2.06 -7.81 12.80
CA ARG A 424 -2.39 -7.25 14.12
C ARG A 424 -1.87 -8.13 15.26
N ARG A 425 -1.98 -9.45 15.13
CA ARG A 425 -1.43 -10.42 16.09
C ARG A 425 0.09 -10.26 16.20
N LEU A 426 0.80 -10.20 15.07
CA LEU A 426 2.25 -10.09 15.04
C LEU A 426 2.75 -8.70 15.49
N ALA A 427 2.00 -7.63 15.23
CA ALA A 427 2.34 -6.30 15.71
C ALA A 427 2.37 -6.20 17.24
N GLY A 428 1.57 -7.02 17.94
CA GLY A 428 1.59 -7.14 19.41
C GLY A 428 2.64 -8.10 19.95
N ALA A 429 3.28 -8.91 19.09
CA ALA A 429 4.28 -9.91 19.47
C ALA A 429 5.70 -9.32 19.55
N GLY A 430 6.59 -9.99 20.28
CA GLY A 430 8.02 -9.68 20.32
C GLY A 430 8.74 -10.05 19.02
N ASP A 431 9.89 -9.42 18.75
CA ASP A 431 10.67 -9.71 17.54
C ASP A 431 11.05 -11.19 17.43
N GLU A 432 11.57 -11.79 18.52
CA GLU A 432 11.97 -13.20 18.58
C GLU A 432 10.79 -14.14 18.30
N GLU A 433 9.59 -13.80 18.79
CA GLU A 433 8.37 -14.58 18.54
C GLU A 433 7.97 -14.56 17.07
N CYS A 434 8.03 -13.39 16.43
CA CYS A 434 7.76 -13.24 15.00
C CYS A 434 8.76 -14.04 14.15
N VAL A 435 10.07 -13.92 14.45
CA VAL A 435 11.12 -14.67 13.75
C VAL A 435 10.94 -16.18 13.97
N ALA A 436 10.66 -16.62 15.20
CA ALA A 436 10.41 -18.03 15.49
C ALA A 436 9.17 -18.56 14.75
N GLY A 437 8.09 -17.76 14.65
CA GLY A 437 6.91 -18.11 13.86
C GLY A 437 7.21 -18.29 12.38
N ALA A 438 7.95 -17.35 11.80
CA ALA A 438 8.42 -17.41 10.43
C ALA A 438 9.32 -18.63 10.17
N MET A 439 10.28 -18.91 11.05
CA MET A 439 11.16 -20.07 10.92
C MET A 439 10.40 -21.39 11.03
N ARG A 440 9.39 -21.49 11.90
CA ARG A 440 8.51 -22.67 11.97
C ARG A 440 7.79 -22.92 10.63
N ALA A 441 7.30 -21.87 9.97
CA ALA A 441 6.67 -21.98 8.66
C ALA A 441 7.67 -22.51 7.61
N LEU A 442 8.85 -21.91 7.53
CA LEU A 442 9.92 -22.35 6.60
C LEU A 442 10.37 -23.79 6.88
N HIS A 443 10.53 -24.19 8.16
CA HIS A 443 10.86 -25.57 8.51
C HIS A 443 9.76 -26.56 8.11
N ARG A 444 8.48 -26.20 8.22
CA ARG A 444 7.37 -27.07 7.80
C ARG A 444 7.27 -27.17 6.28
N MET A 445 7.54 -26.09 5.57
CA MET A 445 7.52 -26.04 4.10
C MET A 445 8.58 -26.95 3.46
N HIS A 446 9.75 -27.11 4.09
CA HIS A 446 10.89 -27.88 3.56
C HIS A 446 11.07 -29.28 4.20
N ARG A 447 10.03 -29.84 4.82
CA ARG A 447 10.06 -31.17 5.46
C ARG A 447 9.74 -32.31 4.53
#